data_AF-A0A239P1D5-F1
#
_entry.id   AF-A0A239P1D5-F1
#
_cell.length_a   1.000
_cell.length_b   1.000
_cell.length_c   1.000
_cell.angle_alpha   90.00
_cell.angle_beta   90.00
_cell.angle_gamma   90.00
#
_symmetry.space_group_name_H-M   'P 1'
#
loop_
_entity.id
_entity.type
_entity.pdbx_description
1 polymer ?
#
loop_
_entity_poly.entity_id
_entity_poly.type
_entity_poly.pdbx_seq_one_letter_code
_entity_poly.pdbx_strand_id
1 'polypeptide(L)'
;MYAEYLGALSLTTHRLRDLKRSTGLTREERAKQAGEILGSTDAYHLRYQMLIIAPGHLGDAAEHAFLRIRDLRDRFGGPDVNADPEWSGMMATVSNALDALRTAMRSDLAAN
;
A
#
# COMPACT_ATOMS: atom_id res chain seq x y z
N MET A 1 8.35 11.54 -9.55
CA MET A 1 7.66 10.25 -9.81
C MET A 1 8.01 9.10 -8.86
N TYR A 2 9.23 8.53 -8.82
CA TYR A 2 9.52 7.38 -7.93
C TYR A 2 9.25 7.68 -6.45
N ALA A 3 9.76 8.82 -5.97
CA ALA A 3 9.54 9.28 -4.60
C ALA A 3 8.06 9.58 -4.31
N GLU A 4 7.33 10.15 -5.28
CA GLU A 4 5.89 10.41 -5.16
C GLU A 4 5.10 9.11 -5.02
N TYR A 5 5.39 8.11 -5.86
CA TYR A 5 4.72 6.82 -5.78
C TYR A 5 5.01 6.09 -4.46
N LEU A 6 6.28 6.00 -4.06
CA LEU A 6 6.64 5.41 -2.78
C LEU A 6 6.00 6.17 -1.59
N GLY A 7 5.92 7.50 -1.70
CA GLY A 7 5.25 8.36 -0.73
C GLY A 7 3.75 8.07 -0.63
N ALA A 8 3.06 7.96 -1.77
CA ALA A 8 1.64 7.62 -1.84
C ALA A 8 1.34 6.25 -1.21
N LEU A 9 2.14 5.23 -1.52
CA LEU A 9 2.00 3.90 -0.92
C LEU A 9 2.26 3.91 0.60
N SER A 10 3.27 4.65 1.04
CA SER A 10 3.60 4.79 2.46
C SER A 10 2.50 5.51 3.24
N LEU A 11 1.96 6.60 2.68
CA LEU A 11 0.84 7.35 3.24
C LEU A 11 -0.43 6.50 3.34
N THR A 12 -0.72 5.71 2.30
CA THR A 12 -1.86 4.78 2.30
C THR A 12 -1.72 3.78 3.45
N THR A 13 -0.54 3.15 3.58
CA THR A 13 -0.24 2.18 4.64
C THR A 13 -0.41 2.80 6.04
N HIS A 14 0.08 4.03 6.21
CA HIS A 14 -0.07 4.78 7.47
C HIS A 14 -1.55 4.99 7.81
N ARG A 15 -2.34 5.52 6.87
CA ARG A 15 -3.77 5.80 7.08
C ARG A 15 -4.57 4.52 7.37
N LEU A 16 -4.26 3.40 6.71
CA LEU A 16 -4.88 2.11 7.03
C LEU A 16 -4.54 1.65 8.45
N ARG A 17 -3.30 1.87 8.92
CA ARG A 17 -2.92 1.56 10.30
C ARG A 17 -3.67 2.41 11.32
N ASP A 18 -3.89 3.68 11.03
CA ASP A 18 -4.68 4.57 11.89
C ASP A 18 -6.15 4.17 11.91
N LEU A 19 -6.69 3.79 10.75
CA LEU A 19 -8.05 3.27 10.64
C LEU A 19 -8.26 2.01 11.49
N LYS A 20 -7.29 1.08 11.51
CA LYS A 20 -7.35 -0.07 12.41
C LYS A 20 -7.53 0.35 13.87
N ARG A 21 -6.78 1.36 14.31
CA ARG A 21 -6.80 1.84 15.70
C ARG A 21 -8.06 2.66 16.03
N SER A 22 -8.85 3.03 15.03
CA SER A 22 -10.03 3.86 15.21
C SER A 22 -11.15 3.08 15.92
N THR A 23 -11.65 3.66 17.02
CA THR A 23 -12.76 3.12 17.80
C THR A 23 -14.08 3.76 17.37
N GLY A 24 -15.20 3.10 17.68
CA GLY A 24 -16.54 3.65 17.42
C GLY A 24 -17.06 3.51 15.99
N LEU A 25 -16.27 2.98 15.05
CA LEU A 25 -16.71 2.69 13.69
C LEU A 25 -17.30 1.28 13.57
N THR A 26 -18.39 1.15 12.83
CA THR A 26 -18.91 -0.16 12.41
C THR A 26 -17.98 -0.82 11.40
N ARG A 27 -18.23 -2.12 11.12
CA ARG A 27 -17.51 -2.84 10.08
C ARG A 27 -17.72 -2.22 8.71
N GLU A 28 -18.95 -1.86 8.34
CA GLU A 28 -19.21 -1.23 7.03
C GLU A 28 -18.51 0.12 6.90
N GLU A 29 -18.52 0.93 7.96
CA GLU A 29 -17.86 2.24 7.97
C GLU A 29 -16.34 2.11 7.80
N ARG A 30 -15.72 1.16 8.50
CA ARG A 30 -14.29 0.86 8.32
C ARG A 30 -13.98 0.38 6.92
N ALA A 31 -14.76 -0.54 6.36
CA ALA A 31 -14.54 -1.03 5.00
C ALA A 31 -14.64 0.11 3.96
N LYS A 32 -15.63 0.98 4.12
CA LYS A 32 -15.81 2.18 3.28
C LYS A 32 -14.60 3.12 3.39
N GLN A 33 -14.21 3.49 4.61
CA GLN A 33 -13.06 4.38 4.83
C GLN A 33 -11.75 3.78 4.32
N ALA A 34 -11.55 2.46 4.45
CA ALA A 34 -10.38 1.78 3.90
C ALA A 34 -10.32 1.91 2.37
N GLY A 35 -11.46 1.80 1.68
CA GLY A 35 -11.57 2.06 0.25
C GLY A 35 -11.26 3.52 -0.12
N GLU A 36 -11.79 4.48 0.63
CA GLU A 36 -11.54 5.91 0.41
C GLU A 36 -10.06 6.29 0.65
N ILE A 37 -9.40 5.68 1.62
CA ILE A 37 -7.97 5.87 1.88
C ILE A 37 -7.14 5.50 0.65
N LEU A 38 -7.40 4.34 0.03
CA LEU A 38 -6.66 3.92 -1.16
C LEU A 38 -6.98 4.79 -2.39
N GLY A 39 -8.22 5.26 -2.51
CA GLY A 39 -8.62 6.16 -3.59
C GLY A 39 -8.07 7.59 -3.48
N SER A 40 -7.79 8.07 -2.26
CA SER A 40 -7.43 9.47 -1.99
C SER A 40 -5.92 9.77 -1.94
N THR A 41 -5.05 8.77 -2.11
CA THR A 41 -3.59 8.92 -2.01
C THR A 41 -2.89 8.97 -3.36
N ASP A 42 -3.62 9.12 -4.48
CA ASP A 42 -3.12 9.03 -5.86
C ASP A 42 -2.41 7.71 -6.22
N ALA A 43 -2.40 6.72 -5.31
CA ALA A 43 -1.67 5.46 -5.47
C ALA A 43 -2.06 4.72 -6.76
N TYR A 44 -3.34 4.75 -7.14
CA TYR A 44 -3.81 4.16 -8.41
C TYR A 44 -3.26 4.89 -9.64
N HIS A 45 -3.30 6.22 -9.64
CA HIS A 45 -2.83 7.02 -10.77
C HIS A 45 -1.32 6.82 -10.97
N LEU A 46 -0.56 6.96 -9.89
CA LEU A 46 0.90 6.79 -9.90
C LEU A 46 1.31 5.36 -10.24
N ARG A 47 0.52 4.34 -9.84
CA ARG A 47 0.73 2.95 -10.26
C ARG A 47 0.69 2.82 -11.78
N TYR A 48 -0.32 3.35 -12.44
CA TYR A 48 -0.40 3.27 -13.90
C TYR A 48 0.76 3.97 -14.59
N GLN A 49 1.21 5.11 -14.06
CA GLN A 49 2.41 5.77 -14.57
C GLN A 49 3.64 4.87 -14.43
N MET A 50 3.88 4.30 -13.24
CA MET A 50 5.00 3.38 -13.01
C MET A 50 4.99 2.18 -13.96
N LEU A 51 3.83 1.57 -14.18
CA LEU A 51 3.69 0.41 -15.08
C LEU A 51 3.96 0.74 -16.56
N ILE A 52 3.84 2.01 -16.94
CA ILE A 52 4.07 2.47 -18.33
C ILE A 52 5.51 2.95 -18.52
N ILE A 53 6.05 3.71 -17.57
CA ILE A 53 7.30 4.45 -17.76
C ILE A 53 8.52 3.79 -17.13
N ALA A 54 8.33 2.94 -16.11
CA ALA A 54 9.45 2.33 -15.40
C ALA A 54 9.98 1.10 -16.16
N PRO A 55 11.26 0.75 -16.02
CA PRO A 55 11.77 -0.53 -16.48
C PRO A 55 10.97 -1.71 -15.90
N GLY A 56 10.83 -2.79 -16.65
CA GLY A 56 9.95 -3.92 -16.28
C GLY A 56 10.15 -4.44 -14.85
N HIS A 57 11.40 -4.63 -14.42
CA HIS A 57 11.71 -5.09 -13.06
C HIS A 57 11.23 -4.13 -11.96
N LEU A 58 11.22 -2.82 -12.25
CA LEU A 58 10.73 -1.80 -11.33
C LEU A 58 9.19 -1.71 -11.38
N GLY A 59 8.60 -1.90 -12.56
CA GLY A 59 7.16 -2.08 -12.73
C GLY A 59 6.63 -3.26 -11.91
N ASP A 60 7.31 -4.41 -11.94
CA ASP A 60 6.95 -5.60 -11.16
C ASP A 60 7.03 -5.35 -9.65
N ALA A 61 8.10 -4.69 -9.18
CA ALA A 61 8.24 -4.31 -7.78
C ALA A 61 7.15 -3.29 -7.36
N ALA A 62 6.82 -2.35 -8.24
CA ALA A 62 5.77 -1.34 -8.03
C ALA A 62 4.39 -1.98 -7.93
N GLU A 63 4.10 -2.96 -8.79
CA GLU A 63 2.87 -3.74 -8.77
C GLU A 63 2.77 -4.56 -7.49
N HIS A 64 3.85 -5.28 -7.15
CA HIS A 64 3.87 -6.13 -5.97
C HIS A 64 3.61 -5.32 -4.68
N ALA A 65 4.26 -4.16 -4.53
CA ALA A 65 4.02 -3.27 -3.37
C ALA A 65 2.57 -2.78 -3.30
N PHE A 66 1.99 -2.39 -4.44
CA PHE A 66 0.60 -1.97 -4.50
C PHE A 66 -0.37 -3.08 -4.09
N LEU A 67 -0.18 -4.29 -4.62
CA LEU A 67 -1.02 -5.43 -4.31
C LEU A 67 -1.02 -5.76 -2.81
N ARG A 68 0.13 -5.66 -2.13
CA ARG A 68 0.18 -5.89 -0.67
C ARG A 68 -0.59 -4.85 0.15
N ILE A 69 -0.60 -3.61 -0.30
CA ILE A 69 -1.41 -2.56 0.35
C ILE A 69 -2.90 -2.78 0.06
N ARG A 70 -3.25 -3.22 -1.15
CA ARG A 70 -4.62 -3.59 -1.49
C ARG A 70 -5.10 -4.77 -0.63
N ASP A 71 -4.28 -5.81 -0.48
CA ASP A 71 -4.59 -6.96 0.37
C ASP A 71 -4.81 -6.51 1.84
N LEU A 72 -3.95 -5.62 2.34
CA LEU A 72 -4.11 -5.02 3.68
C LEU A 72 -5.43 -4.24 3.81
N ARG A 73 -5.80 -3.44 2.79
CA ARG A 73 -7.06 -2.71 2.72
C ARG A 73 -8.25 -3.67 2.76
N ASP A 74 -8.17 -4.78 2.04
CA ASP A 74 -9.27 -5.74 1.92
C ASP A 74 -9.59 -6.43 3.26
N ARG A 75 -8.65 -6.48 4.23
CA ARG A 75 -8.92 -6.97 5.60
C ARG A 75 -9.98 -6.20 6.34
N PHE A 76 -10.16 -4.92 6.05
CA PHE A 76 -11.24 -4.12 6.64
C PHE A 76 -12.63 -4.57 6.20
N GLY A 77 -12.73 -5.33 5.11
CA GLY A 77 -13.95 -6.01 4.69
C GLY A 77 -14.19 -7.35 5.39
N GLY A 78 -13.22 -7.88 6.14
CA GLY A 78 -13.35 -9.13 6.90
C GLY A 78 -14.10 -8.98 8.24
N PRO A 79 -14.14 -10.03 9.07
CA PRO A 79 -14.52 -9.94 10.49
C PRO A 79 -13.60 -8.97 11.25
N ASP A 80 -13.85 -8.74 12.54
CA ASP A 80 -13.16 -7.71 13.34
C ASP A 80 -11.64 -7.63 13.11
N VAL A 81 -11.22 -6.63 12.33
CA VAL A 81 -9.81 -6.36 11.97
C VAL A 81 -8.94 -6.09 13.20
N ASN A 82 -9.53 -5.75 14.35
CA ASN A 82 -8.78 -5.56 15.58
C ASN A 82 -8.30 -6.86 16.20
N ALA A 83 -9.08 -7.93 16.04
CA ALA A 83 -8.78 -9.27 16.54
C ALA A 83 -8.06 -10.14 15.48
N ASP A 84 -7.71 -9.57 14.33
CA ASP A 84 -7.08 -10.29 13.22
C ASP A 84 -5.64 -10.73 13.57
N PRO A 85 -5.39 -12.04 13.75
CA PRO A 85 -4.06 -12.54 14.09
C PRO A 85 -3.06 -12.40 12.93
N GLU A 86 -3.54 -12.28 11.68
CA GLU A 86 -2.70 -12.19 10.48
C GLU A 86 -2.16 -10.77 10.25
N TRP A 87 -2.73 -9.77 10.94
CA TRP A 87 -2.41 -8.35 10.73
C TRP A 87 -0.91 -8.06 10.79
N SER A 88 -0.21 -8.60 11.79
CA SER A 88 1.23 -8.37 11.96
C SER A 88 2.04 -8.97 10.79
N GLY A 89 1.64 -10.15 10.31
CA GLY A 89 2.29 -10.78 9.16
C GLY A 89 2.09 -9.97 7.88
N MET A 90 0.86 -9.51 7.64
CA MET A 90 0.55 -8.66 6.48
C MET A 90 1.29 -7.33 6.51
N MET A 91 1.38 -6.69 7.68
CA MET A 91 2.17 -5.47 7.84
C MET A 91 3.66 -5.70 7.53
N ALA A 92 4.22 -6.84 7.94
CA ALA A 92 5.59 -7.21 7.58
C ALA A 92 5.73 -7.42 6.06
N THR A 93 4.77 -8.08 5.40
CA THR A 93 4.77 -8.25 3.95
C THR A 93 4.70 -6.91 3.20
N VAL A 94 3.86 -5.97 3.67
CA VAL A 94 3.81 -4.61 3.11
C VAL A 94 5.14 -3.89 3.29
N SER A 95 5.73 -3.93 4.49
CA SER A 95 7.03 -3.29 4.76
C SER A 95 8.11 -3.83 3.83
N ASN A 96 8.21 -5.15 3.71
CA ASN A 96 9.19 -5.80 2.84
C ASN A 96 9.00 -5.41 1.37
N ALA A 97 7.76 -5.30 0.91
CA ALA A 97 7.48 -4.89 -0.47
C ALA A 97 7.85 -3.42 -0.73
N LEU A 98 7.59 -2.52 0.22
CA LEU A 98 8.00 -1.11 0.13
C LEU A 98 9.54 -0.97 0.15
N ASP A 99 10.23 -1.77 0.97
CA ASP A 99 11.69 -1.78 1.02
C ASP A 99 12.31 -2.33 -0.27
N ALA A 100 11.74 -3.39 -0.83
CA ALA A 100 12.17 -3.94 -2.12
C ALA A 100 11.98 -2.90 -3.25
N LEU A 101 10.82 -2.24 -3.30
CA LEU A 101 10.55 -1.18 -4.26
C LEU A 101 11.54 -0.02 -4.12
N ARG A 102 11.76 0.46 -2.89
CA ARG A 102 12.73 1.52 -2.60
C ARG A 102 14.14 1.13 -3.05
N THR A 103 14.54 -0.10 -2.82
CA THR A 103 15.86 -0.62 -3.24
C THR A 103 15.98 -0.61 -4.76
N ALA A 104 14.97 -1.14 -5.46
CA ALA A 104 14.93 -1.15 -6.93
C ALA A 104 14.96 0.28 -7.51
N MET A 105 14.18 1.22 -6.96
CA MET A 105 14.21 2.63 -7.36
C MET A 105 15.60 3.26 -7.17
N ARG A 106 16.29 2.96 -6.06
CA ARG A 106 17.65 3.49 -5.82
C ARG A 106 18.67 2.91 -6.78
N SER A 107 18.58 1.63 -7.10
CA SER A 107 19.46 0.99 -8.07
C SER A 107 19.25 1.58 -9.47
N ASP A 108 18.00 1.78 -9.89
CA ASP A 108 17.67 2.41 -11.18
C ASP A 108 18.18 3.85 -11.27
N LEU A 109 18.05 4.64 -10.20
CA LEU A 109 18.58 6.01 -10.13
C LEU A 109 20.11 6.09 -10.07
N ALA A 110 20.80 5.02 -9.69
CA ALA A 110 22.26 4.96 -9.65
C ALA A 110 22.86 4.45 -10.97
N ALA A 111 22.06 3.74 -11.77
CA ALA A 111 22.46 3.19 -13.06
C ALA A 111 22.26 4.17 -14.23
N ASN A 112 21.53 5.27 -14.00
CA ASN A 112 21.24 6.35 -14.95
C ASN A 112 21.77 7.69 -14.42
#